data_AF-A0A835TLP4-F1
#
_entry.id   AF-A0A835TLP4-F1
#
_cell.length_a   1.000
_cell.length_b   1.000
_cell.length_c   1.000
_cell.angle_alpha   90.00
_cell.angle_beta   90.00
_cell.angle_gamma   90.00
#
_symmetry.space_group_name_H-M   'P 1'
#
loop_
_entity.id
_entity.type
_entity.pdbx_description
1 polymer ?
#
loop_
_entity_poly.entity_id
_entity_poly.type
_entity_poly.pdbx_seq_one_letter_code
_entity_poly.pdbx_strand_id
1 'polypeptide(L)'
;MAVRGDTTSGNSSSSNSSTNSSSSSSSSSSSSSSGAGPSEDPLSLEAAVATLDTIWDLVRGGQVDELLRYFPDSVVDGAHELRSAAESDLPLTFRDVVEHGFEIRGFTFDSYAERHLHFAPPAAVTRLSGFRTAPDRCVLRYAVAAAAEAAEVEEEEEVAEAEAEEAEAGKAEARTGAAGTAGAGAAAAGSAGGGERAVLTFVLECREMLSPHYRSARIDYVWQVVSVTGEADPAALQQHQLHLRGGGGGSGAGGGAAAGQGQQQQQQQQQEGQEDWGEHPRGPHPCVPPEVVVAAQLAALKAEDAATVFAFASPSNQAVTGPLERFAALLNNPMYRPLLRHRTAAPYRRKMLSASRYSEVAKVVSDNTGMDTRVEMVYLWELSKQGPAAGPFEGCWMVDGVSLVAAKVLN
;
A
#
# COMPACT_ATOMS: atom_id res chain seq x y z
N MET A 1 4.92 29.63 78.20
CA MET A 1 5.71 30.40 77.22
C MET A 1 5.21 29.96 75.84
N ALA A 2 4.22 30.64 75.24
CA ALA A 2 4.31 31.93 74.56
C ALA A 2 5.21 31.78 73.30
N VAL A 3 4.83 32.13 72.07
CA VAL A 3 4.20 33.36 71.58
C VAL A 3 3.64 33.11 70.15
N ARG A 4 2.54 33.81 69.84
CA ARG A 4 1.87 34.00 68.53
C ARG A 4 2.75 34.74 67.51
N GLY A 5 2.47 34.56 66.22
CA GLY A 5 2.92 35.47 65.17
C GLY A 5 2.03 35.42 63.93
N ASP A 6 1.08 36.36 63.86
CA ASP A 6 0.36 36.79 62.65
C ASP A 6 1.33 37.27 61.58
N THR A 7 0.96 37.12 60.29
CA THR A 7 1.18 38.17 59.27
C THR A 7 0.37 37.95 57.98
N THR A 8 -0.62 38.83 57.81
CA THR A 8 -0.91 39.68 56.63
C THR A 8 -1.29 39.07 55.28
N SER A 9 -2.59 39.21 55.05
CA SER A 9 -3.30 39.55 53.82
C SER A 9 -2.56 40.49 52.84
N GLY A 10 -2.53 40.11 51.56
CA GLY A 10 -2.20 40.96 50.42
C GLY A 10 -3.37 40.98 49.44
N ASN A 11 -4.08 42.11 49.40
CA ASN A 11 -5.21 42.38 48.53
C ASN A 11 -4.69 43.13 47.29
N SER A 12 -4.78 42.53 46.10
CA SER A 12 -4.39 43.16 44.83
C SER A 12 -5.64 43.48 44.03
N SER A 13 -6.08 44.73 44.16
CA SER A 13 -7.06 45.39 43.31
C SER A 13 -6.42 45.79 41.98
N SER A 14 -6.90 45.22 40.87
CA SER A 14 -6.57 45.66 39.51
C SER A 14 -7.79 46.32 38.88
N SER A 15 -7.58 47.58 38.52
CA SER A 15 -8.48 48.52 37.87
C SER A 15 -8.75 48.10 36.43
N ASN A 16 -10.01 47.84 36.06
CA ASN A 16 -10.42 47.76 34.66
C ASN A 16 -11.04 49.08 34.22
N SER A 17 -10.29 49.79 33.39
CA SER A 17 -10.70 51.02 32.70
C SER A 17 -11.46 50.64 31.43
N SER A 18 -12.74 51.00 31.40
CA SER A 18 -13.58 50.95 30.21
C SER A 18 -13.16 52.03 29.21
N THR A 19 -12.97 51.65 27.95
CA THR A 19 -13.07 52.58 26.82
C THR A 19 -13.93 51.94 25.73
N ASN A 20 -15.06 52.61 25.49
CA ASN A 20 -16.00 52.42 24.39
C ASN A 20 -15.30 52.47 23.02
N SER A 21 -15.63 51.51 22.16
CA SER A 21 -15.45 51.63 20.71
C SER A 21 -16.73 51.19 20.00
N SER A 22 -17.51 52.21 19.67
CA SER A 22 -18.27 52.42 18.43
C SER A 22 -18.70 51.18 17.62
N SER A 23 -19.99 50.93 17.70
CA SER A 23 -20.81 50.20 16.74
C SER A 23 -20.64 50.70 15.30
N SER A 24 -20.38 49.78 14.37
CA SER A 24 -20.73 49.95 12.95
C SER A 24 -21.43 48.68 12.47
N SER A 25 -22.72 48.85 12.20
CA SER A 25 -23.63 47.85 11.67
C SER A 25 -23.51 47.80 10.16
N SER A 26 -22.97 46.71 9.62
CA SER A 26 -23.06 46.34 8.22
C SER A 26 -23.88 45.06 8.09
N SER A 27 -25.15 45.24 7.73
CA SER A 27 -26.08 44.19 7.35
C SER A 27 -25.70 43.65 5.96
N SER A 28 -24.98 42.53 5.92
CA SER A 28 -24.85 41.68 4.74
C SER A 28 -25.87 40.56 4.84
N SER A 29 -26.94 40.68 4.08
CA SER A 29 -27.90 39.62 3.81
C SER A 29 -27.24 38.56 2.94
N SER A 30 -26.64 37.55 3.56
CA SER A 30 -26.30 36.28 2.92
C SER A 30 -27.54 35.40 2.89
N SER A 31 -28.10 35.25 1.69
CA SER A 31 -29.10 34.24 1.37
C SER A 31 -28.46 32.86 1.47
N SER A 32 -28.54 32.26 2.65
CA SER A 32 -28.32 30.83 2.86
C SER A 32 -29.43 30.05 2.16
N SER A 33 -29.13 29.55 0.96
CA SER A 33 -29.90 28.50 0.31
C SER A 33 -29.71 27.19 1.08
N SER A 34 -30.44 27.05 2.19
CA SER A 34 -30.66 25.79 2.87
C SER A 34 -31.58 24.91 2.03
N GLY A 35 -31.05 24.40 0.91
CA GLY A 35 -31.63 23.26 0.23
C GLY A 35 -31.38 22.04 1.10
N ALA A 36 -32.32 21.74 1.99
CA ALA A 36 -32.42 20.42 2.60
C ALA A 36 -32.69 19.44 1.45
N GLY A 37 -31.62 18.85 0.92
CA GLY A 37 -31.70 17.69 0.06
C GLY A 37 -32.49 16.59 0.77
N PRO A 38 -33.00 15.59 0.03
CA PRO A 38 -33.68 14.45 0.64
C PRO A 38 -32.80 13.91 1.78
N SER A 39 -33.38 13.76 2.97
CA SER A 39 -32.65 13.21 4.11
C SER A 39 -32.26 11.77 3.76
N GLU A 40 -31.07 11.60 3.21
CA GLU A 40 -30.53 10.28 2.91
C GLU A 40 -30.38 9.54 4.24
N ASP A 41 -30.88 8.30 4.28
CA ASP A 41 -30.73 7.43 5.44
C ASP A 41 -29.22 7.29 5.73
N PRO A 42 -28.74 7.72 6.92
CA PRO A 42 -27.32 7.65 7.23
C PRO A 42 -26.80 6.20 7.26
N LEU A 43 -27.69 5.21 7.42
CA LEU A 43 -27.37 3.79 7.39
C LEU A 43 -27.45 3.19 5.98
N SER A 44 -27.70 4.02 4.95
CA SER A 44 -27.77 3.57 3.57
C SER A 44 -26.39 3.19 3.03
N LEU A 45 -26.39 2.30 2.03
CA LEU A 45 -25.17 1.96 1.30
C LEU A 45 -24.57 3.19 0.59
N GLU A 46 -25.40 4.12 0.13
CA GLU A 46 -24.92 5.34 -0.55
C GLU A 46 -24.24 6.30 0.44
N ALA A 47 -24.67 6.38 1.69
CA ALA A 47 -23.96 7.13 2.73
C ALA A 47 -22.55 6.55 3.01
N ALA A 48 -22.42 5.22 3.01
CA ALA A 48 -21.12 4.56 3.13
C ALA A 48 -20.22 4.82 1.90
N VAL A 49 -20.81 4.81 0.70
CA VAL A 49 -20.10 5.14 -0.55
C VAL A 49 -19.61 6.58 -0.54
N ALA A 50 -20.46 7.54 -0.17
CA ALA A 50 -20.09 8.94 -0.05
C ALA A 50 -18.96 9.16 0.97
N THR A 51 -18.93 8.36 2.03
CA THR A 51 -17.84 8.36 3.00
C THR A 51 -16.52 7.90 2.36
N LEU A 52 -16.53 6.81 1.58
CA LEU A 52 -15.33 6.38 0.86
C LEU A 52 -14.90 7.36 -0.23
N ASP A 53 -15.84 7.99 -0.94
CA ASP A 53 -15.50 9.03 -1.92
C ASP A 53 -14.78 10.21 -1.25
N THR A 54 -15.21 10.58 -0.04
CA THR A 54 -14.51 11.59 0.78
C THR A 54 -13.11 11.11 1.17
N ILE A 55 -12.96 9.86 1.61
CA ILE A 55 -11.64 9.26 1.92
C ILE A 55 -10.72 9.31 0.70
N TRP A 56 -11.23 8.99 -0.49
CA TRP A 56 -10.45 9.05 -1.73
C TRP A 56 -10.02 10.47 -2.09
N ASP A 57 -10.87 11.45 -1.87
CA ASP A 57 -10.54 12.86 -2.10
C ASP A 57 -9.47 13.35 -1.11
N LEU A 58 -9.52 12.93 0.15
CA LEU A 58 -8.47 13.21 1.14
C LEU A 58 -7.12 12.59 0.74
N VAL A 59 -7.12 11.32 0.31
CA VAL A 59 -5.91 10.62 -0.15
C VAL A 59 -5.30 11.34 -1.36
N ARG A 60 -6.11 11.69 -2.38
CA ARG A 60 -5.62 12.41 -3.56
C ARG A 60 -5.18 13.84 -3.25
N GLY A 61 -5.77 14.47 -2.23
CA GLY A 61 -5.40 15.78 -1.74
C GLY A 61 -4.17 15.80 -0.84
N GLY A 62 -3.57 14.63 -0.54
CA GLY A 62 -2.44 14.51 0.40
C GLY A 62 -2.81 14.77 1.85
N GLN A 63 -4.11 14.84 2.18
CA GLN A 63 -4.62 15.11 3.53
C GLN A 63 -4.76 13.81 4.33
N VAL A 64 -3.71 13.00 4.36
CA VAL A 64 -3.76 11.63 4.89
C VAL A 64 -4.05 11.57 6.39
N ASP A 65 -3.64 12.57 7.18
CA ASP A 65 -3.92 12.60 8.62
C ASP A 65 -5.41 12.83 8.93
N GLU A 66 -6.16 13.44 8.03
CA GLU A 66 -7.61 13.60 8.17
C GLU A 66 -8.34 12.25 8.05
N LEU A 67 -7.68 11.22 7.49
CA LEU A 67 -8.21 9.87 7.44
C LEU A 67 -8.46 9.27 8.81
N LEU A 68 -7.71 9.69 9.85
CA LEU A 68 -7.86 9.21 11.22
C LEU A 68 -9.32 9.31 11.72
N ARG A 69 -10.10 10.30 11.25
CA ARG A 69 -11.52 10.47 11.62
C ARG A 69 -12.42 9.35 11.11
N TYR A 70 -11.98 8.60 10.12
CA TYR A 70 -12.69 7.48 9.54
C TYR A 70 -12.19 6.14 10.05
N PHE A 71 -11.24 6.10 10.98
CA PHE A 71 -10.85 4.85 11.65
C PHE A 71 -11.55 4.73 13.01
N PRO A 72 -11.84 3.50 13.49
CA PRO A 72 -12.37 3.30 14.83
C PRO A 72 -11.41 3.82 15.90
N ASP A 73 -11.95 4.39 16.97
CA ASP A 73 -11.16 4.88 18.12
C ASP A 73 -10.21 3.81 18.66
N SER A 74 -10.63 2.54 18.69
CA SER A 74 -9.76 1.42 19.12
C SER A 74 -8.51 1.22 18.25
N VAL A 75 -8.56 1.63 16.98
CA VAL A 75 -7.41 1.59 16.07
C VAL A 75 -6.50 2.78 16.34
N VAL A 76 -7.08 3.96 16.50
CA VAL A 76 -6.36 5.21 16.84
C VAL A 76 -5.65 5.06 18.19
N ASP A 77 -6.35 4.58 19.21
CA ASP A 77 -5.83 4.30 20.55
C ASP A 77 -4.75 3.20 20.51
N GLY A 78 -5.00 2.11 19.76
CA GLY A 78 -4.02 1.05 19.59
C GLY A 78 -2.73 1.51 18.94
N ALA A 79 -2.82 2.36 17.90
CA ALA A 79 -1.64 2.99 17.30
C ALA A 79 -0.92 3.89 18.30
N HIS A 80 -1.65 4.71 19.06
CA HIS A 80 -1.09 5.57 20.09
C HIS A 80 -0.36 4.78 21.21
N GLU A 81 -0.92 3.66 21.65
CA GLU A 81 -0.30 2.78 22.67
C GLU A 81 0.99 2.11 22.19
N LEU A 82 1.10 1.82 20.90
CA LEU A 82 2.26 1.16 20.31
C LEU A 82 3.40 2.11 19.97
N ARG A 83 3.15 3.42 19.98
CA ARG A 83 4.19 4.43 19.80
C ARG A 83 5.22 4.38 20.91
N SER A 84 6.45 4.73 20.56
CA SER A 84 7.52 4.87 21.54
C SER A 84 7.16 5.94 22.57
N ALA A 85 7.59 5.73 23.82
CA ALA A 85 7.48 6.74 24.88
C ALA A 85 8.18 8.06 24.53
N ALA A 86 9.13 8.06 23.60
CA ALA A 86 9.80 9.26 23.11
C ALA A 86 8.92 10.10 22.16
N GLU A 87 7.86 9.53 21.60
CA GLU A 87 7.01 10.14 20.58
C GLU A 87 5.62 10.51 21.11
N SER A 88 5.32 10.18 22.37
CA SER A 88 3.99 10.37 22.98
C SER A 88 3.49 11.81 22.98
N ASP A 89 4.40 12.79 22.95
CA ASP A 89 4.06 14.21 22.97
C ASP A 89 3.73 14.79 21.59
N LEU A 90 4.02 14.05 20.50
CA LEU A 90 3.70 14.44 19.14
C LEU A 90 2.26 14.03 18.79
N PRO A 91 1.54 14.82 17.98
CA PRO A 91 0.21 14.45 17.52
C PRO A 91 0.25 13.12 16.76
N LEU A 92 -0.77 12.29 16.96
CA LEU A 92 -0.93 11.06 16.21
C LEU A 92 -1.17 11.39 14.73
N THR A 93 -0.49 10.67 13.86
CA THR A 93 -0.58 10.78 12.40
C THR A 93 -1.14 9.50 11.80
N PHE A 94 -1.59 9.56 10.54
CA PHE A 94 -2.02 8.36 9.83
C PHE A 94 -0.88 7.38 9.61
N ARG A 95 0.36 7.89 9.53
CA ARG A 95 1.57 7.06 9.46
C ARG A 95 1.70 6.11 10.66
N ASP A 96 1.34 6.55 11.87
CA ASP A 96 1.38 5.70 13.07
C ASP A 96 0.41 4.50 12.92
N VAL A 97 -0.78 4.74 12.36
CA VAL A 97 -1.76 3.68 12.07
C VAL A 97 -1.24 2.70 11.01
N VAL A 98 -0.58 3.21 9.96
CA VAL A 98 0.05 2.39 8.92
C VAL A 98 1.17 1.54 9.51
N GLU A 99 2.04 2.12 10.33
CA GLU A 99 3.21 1.44 10.89
C GLU A 99 2.83 0.32 11.87
N HIS A 100 1.79 0.53 12.67
CA HIS A 100 1.36 -0.38 13.72
C HIS A 100 0.09 -1.18 13.38
N GLY A 101 -0.51 -0.96 12.20
CA GLY A 101 -1.80 -1.52 11.81
C GLY A 101 -1.91 -3.04 11.96
N PHE A 102 -0.82 -3.77 11.71
CA PHE A 102 -0.78 -5.23 11.82
C PHE A 102 -0.77 -5.75 13.27
N GLU A 103 -0.42 -4.92 14.25
CA GLU A 103 -0.39 -5.26 15.68
C GLU A 103 -1.72 -4.94 16.38
N ILE A 104 -2.53 -4.07 15.77
CA ILE A 104 -3.83 -3.65 16.28
C ILE A 104 -4.85 -4.77 16.09
N ARG A 105 -5.39 -5.29 17.19
CA ARG A 105 -6.35 -6.40 17.15
C ARG A 105 -7.66 -6.02 16.47
N GLY A 106 -8.12 -6.90 15.57
CA GLY A 106 -9.42 -6.74 14.90
C GLY A 106 -9.42 -5.71 13.77
N PHE A 107 -8.27 -5.11 13.48
CA PHE A 107 -8.05 -4.25 12.33
C PHE A 107 -7.21 -5.02 11.31
N THR A 108 -7.52 -4.85 10.03
CA THR A 108 -6.72 -5.44 8.95
C THR A 108 -6.47 -4.36 7.92
N PHE A 109 -5.18 -4.12 7.71
CA PHE A 109 -4.67 -3.10 6.81
C PHE A 109 -3.40 -3.69 6.20
N ASP A 110 -3.51 -4.14 4.96
CA ASP A 110 -2.42 -4.84 4.28
C ASP A 110 -1.57 -3.91 3.43
N SER A 111 -0.51 -4.47 2.84
CA SER A 111 0.45 -3.74 2.02
C SER A 111 -0.14 -3.12 0.74
N TYR A 112 -1.33 -3.56 0.28
CA TYR A 112 -2.04 -2.87 -0.80
C TYR A 112 -2.74 -1.62 -0.27
N ALA A 113 -3.37 -1.72 0.90
CA ALA A 113 -3.98 -0.58 1.58
C ALA A 113 -2.93 0.49 1.93
N GLU A 114 -1.80 0.10 2.53
CA GLU A 114 -0.68 1.01 2.85
C GLU A 114 -0.21 1.77 1.60
N ARG A 115 -0.02 1.03 0.50
CA ARG A 115 0.46 1.60 -0.75
C ARG A 115 -0.50 2.60 -1.35
N HIS A 116 -1.79 2.27 -1.44
CA HIS A 116 -2.75 3.13 -2.13
C HIS A 116 -3.39 4.20 -1.25
N LEU A 117 -3.32 4.09 0.08
CA LEU A 117 -3.89 5.09 0.99
C LEU A 117 -2.83 6.01 1.60
N HIS A 118 -1.57 5.57 1.69
CA HIS A 118 -0.50 6.34 2.33
C HIS A 118 0.65 6.68 1.39
N PHE A 119 1.23 5.68 0.72
CA PHE A 119 2.50 5.89 0.01
C PHE A 119 2.37 6.39 -1.43
N ALA A 120 1.33 5.99 -2.16
CA ALA A 120 1.15 6.27 -3.58
C ALA A 120 -0.34 6.47 -3.89
N PRO A 121 -0.85 7.72 -3.80
CA PRO A 121 -2.25 8.03 -4.10
C PRO A 121 -2.67 7.51 -5.49
N PRO A 122 -3.86 6.90 -5.61
CA PRO A 122 -4.30 6.33 -6.87
C PRO A 122 -4.69 7.43 -7.86
N ALA A 123 -4.19 7.35 -9.10
CA ALA A 123 -4.60 8.24 -10.18
C ALA A 123 -6.05 7.99 -10.62
N ALA A 124 -6.53 6.75 -10.50
CA ALA A 124 -7.90 6.40 -10.81
C ALA A 124 -8.46 5.42 -9.78
N VAL A 125 -9.72 5.63 -9.44
CA VAL A 125 -10.49 4.78 -8.52
C VAL A 125 -11.85 4.53 -9.14
N THR A 126 -12.28 3.28 -9.21
CA THR A 126 -13.57 2.88 -9.79
C THR A 126 -14.27 1.90 -8.87
N ARG A 127 -15.49 2.25 -8.42
CA ARG A 127 -16.33 1.35 -7.62
C ARG A 127 -16.72 0.14 -8.46
N LEU A 128 -16.41 -1.06 -7.97
CA LEU A 128 -16.74 -2.33 -8.63
C LEU A 128 -18.07 -2.89 -8.11
N SER A 129 -18.20 -2.98 -6.79
CA SER A 129 -19.37 -3.58 -6.15
C SER A 129 -19.52 -3.06 -4.72
N GLY A 130 -20.74 -3.13 -4.20
CA GLY A 130 -21.03 -2.84 -2.80
C GLY A 130 -22.22 -3.62 -2.31
N PHE A 131 -22.17 -4.14 -1.09
CA PHE A 131 -23.31 -4.80 -0.46
C PHE A 131 -23.27 -4.66 1.06
N ARG A 132 -24.44 -4.73 1.68
CA ARG A 132 -24.59 -4.69 3.14
C ARG A 132 -24.48 -6.09 3.71
N THR A 133 -23.71 -6.23 4.79
CA THR A 133 -23.62 -7.45 5.59
C THR A 133 -24.48 -7.36 6.85
N ALA A 134 -24.75 -6.14 7.33
CA ALA A 134 -25.67 -5.82 8.41
C ALA A 134 -26.29 -4.43 8.19
N PRO A 135 -27.28 -3.99 9.00
CA PRO A 135 -27.83 -2.65 8.90
C PRO A 135 -26.77 -1.54 9.04
N ASP A 136 -25.79 -1.75 9.89
CA ASP A 136 -24.69 -0.86 10.22
C ASP A 136 -23.37 -1.29 9.57
N ARG A 137 -23.35 -2.30 8.69
CA ARG A 137 -22.11 -2.83 8.12
C ARG A 137 -22.21 -3.09 6.63
N CYS A 138 -21.20 -2.67 5.88
CA CYS A 138 -21.12 -2.94 4.45
C CYS A 138 -19.71 -3.31 3.99
N VAL A 139 -19.65 -3.88 2.80
CA VAL A 139 -18.42 -4.20 2.08
C VAL A 139 -18.46 -3.50 0.73
N LEU A 140 -17.42 -2.74 0.42
CA LEU A 140 -17.26 -2.01 -0.82
C LEU A 140 -15.96 -2.42 -1.50
N ARG A 141 -16.00 -2.65 -2.82
CA ARG A 141 -14.83 -3.02 -3.63
C ARG A 141 -14.55 -1.94 -4.67
N TYR A 142 -13.28 -1.57 -4.79
CA TYR A 142 -12.79 -0.56 -5.71
C TYR A 142 -11.61 -1.08 -6.51
N ALA A 143 -11.65 -0.90 -7.83
CA ALA A 143 -10.45 -0.99 -8.65
C ALA A 143 -9.67 0.31 -8.47
N VAL A 144 -8.38 0.20 -8.18
CA VAL A 144 -7.47 1.32 -8.05
C VAL A 144 -6.33 1.16 -9.05
N ALA A 145 -5.95 2.26 -9.68
CA ALA A 145 -4.75 2.32 -10.51
C ALA A 145 -3.79 3.31 -9.86
N ALA A 146 -2.58 2.86 -9.57
CA ALA A 146 -1.50 3.73 -9.12
C ALA A 146 -1.28 4.83 -10.16
N ALA A 147 -0.95 6.04 -9.70
CA ALA A 147 -0.37 7.01 -10.60
C ALA A 147 0.86 6.38 -11.24
N ALA A 148 0.91 6.36 -12.58
CA ALA A 148 2.20 6.26 -13.24
C ALA A 148 2.94 7.52 -12.80
N GLU A 149 3.85 7.38 -11.84
CA GLU A 149 4.62 8.49 -11.30
C GLU A 149 5.14 9.29 -12.50
N ALA A 150 4.61 10.49 -12.68
CA ALA A 150 5.29 11.49 -13.48
C ALA A 150 6.57 11.74 -12.70
N ALA A 151 7.67 11.15 -13.20
CA ALA A 151 9.00 11.17 -12.60
C ALA A 151 9.14 12.28 -11.56
N GLU A 152 9.20 11.91 -10.29
CA GLU A 152 9.61 12.83 -9.24
C GLU A 152 11.03 13.28 -9.60
N VAL A 153 11.13 14.44 -10.24
CA VAL A 153 12.38 15.13 -10.56
C VAL A 153 12.88 15.91 -9.33
N GLU A 154 12.13 15.96 -8.23
CA GLU A 154 12.38 16.94 -7.17
C GLU A 154 13.34 16.53 -6.05
N GLU A 155 13.88 15.30 -5.99
CA GLU A 155 14.87 14.94 -4.94
C GLU A 155 16.32 14.73 -5.45
N GLU A 156 16.58 14.72 -6.76
CA GLU A 156 17.97 14.72 -7.28
C GLU A 156 18.51 16.13 -7.58
N GLU A 157 17.66 17.16 -7.61
CA GLU A 157 18.10 18.54 -7.90
C GLU A 157 18.91 19.16 -6.74
N GLU A 158 18.70 18.74 -5.48
CA GLU A 158 19.49 19.24 -4.33
C GLU A 158 20.92 18.64 -4.27
N VAL A 159 21.12 17.45 -4.85
CA VAL A 159 22.47 16.85 -4.96
C VAL A 159 23.19 17.34 -6.23
N ALA A 160 22.44 17.64 -7.30
CA ALA A 160 23.00 18.20 -8.53
C ALA A 160 23.33 19.70 -8.43
N GLU A 161 22.56 20.51 -7.67
CA GLU A 161 22.92 21.92 -7.43
C GLU A 161 24.18 22.06 -6.58
N ALA A 162 24.45 21.12 -5.67
CA ALA A 162 25.68 21.12 -4.86
C ALA A 162 26.95 20.77 -5.68
N GLU A 163 26.83 20.01 -6.77
CA GLU A 163 27.96 19.72 -7.68
C GLU A 163 28.05 20.69 -8.87
N ALA A 164 26.97 21.42 -9.20
CA ALA A 164 26.95 22.42 -10.26
C ALA A 164 27.52 23.79 -9.83
N GLU A 165 27.46 24.14 -8.53
CA GLU A 165 27.99 25.42 -8.03
C GLU A 165 29.54 25.50 -8.08
N GLU A 166 30.25 24.37 -8.23
CA GLU A 166 31.71 24.34 -8.40
C GLU A 166 32.17 24.40 -9.88
N ALA A 167 31.24 24.31 -10.86
CA ALA A 167 31.57 24.20 -12.28
C ALA A 167 31.18 25.41 -13.16
N GLU A 168 30.40 26.38 -12.67
CA GLU A 168 29.84 27.44 -13.52
C GLU A 168 30.40 28.87 -13.27
N ALA A 169 31.71 28.99 -13.09
CA ALA A 169 32.42 30.28 -13.12
C ALA A 169 33.03 30.61 -14.50
N GLY A 170 32.36 30.26 -15.61
CA GLY A 170 32.91 30.56 -16.92
C GLY A 170 32.08 30.22 -18.15
N LYS A 171 30.99 30.95 -18.41
CA LYS A 171 30.71 31.62 -19.70
C LYS A 171 29.28 32.16 -19.77
N ALA A 172 29.17 33.46 -20.06
CA ALA A 172 27.95 34.14 -20.47
C ALA A 172 27.92 34.34 -22.00
N GLU A 173 26.69 34.61 -22.49
CA GLU A 173 26.26 35.07 -23.83
C GLU A 173 25.99 33.98 -24.90
N ALA A 174 24.86 33.92 -25.63
CA ALA A 174 23.79 34.88 -25.88
C ALA A 174 22.47 34.23 -26.39
N ARG A 175 21.34 34.82 -25.94
CA ARG A 175 20.13 35.29 -26.67
C ARG A 175 19.24 34.36 -27.56
N THR A 176 17.97 34.36 -27.12
CA THR A 176 16.69 34.65 -27.83
C THR A 176 16.09 33.66 -28.84
N GLY A 177 14.86 33.21 -28.50
CA GLY A 177 13.69 33.54 -29.31
C GLY A 177 12.73 32.40 -29.67
N ALA A 178 11.47 32.57 -29.24
CA ALA A 178 10.21 32.40 -30.00
C ALA A 178 9.19 31.40 -29.43
N ALA A 179 8.00 31.96 -29.18
CA ALA A 179 6.75 31.34 -28.79
C ALA A 179 6.07 30.61 -29.95
N GLY A 180 5.27 29.59 -29.63
CA GLY A 180 4.42 28.88 -30.58
C GLY A 180 3.31 28.08 -29.89
N THR A 181 2.08 28.54 -30.11
CA THR A 181 0.76 28.11 -29.64
C THR A 181 0.36 26.64 -29.83
N ALA A 182 -0.35 26.16 -28.80
CA ALA A 182 -1.50 25.24 -28.76
C ALA A 182 -2.02 24.59 -30.05
N GLY A 183 -2.15 23.26 -29.99
CA GLY A 183 -3.00 22.46 -30.86
C GLY A 183 -3.56 21.27 -30.09
N ALA A 184 -4.78 21.41 -29.56
CA ALA A 184 -5.55 20.30 -29.00
C ALA A 184 -5.98 19.36 -30.12
N GLY A 185 -5.31 18.21 -30.22
CA GLY A 185 -5.70 17.08 -31.04
C GLY A 185 -6.14 15.94 -30.12
N ALA A 186 -7.44 15.65 -30.11
CA ALA A 186 -7.98 14.43 -29.52
C ALA A 186 -7.37 13.22 -30.25
N ALA A 187 -6.44 12.54 -29.57
CA ALA A 187 -5.79 11.33 -30.06
C ALA A 187 -6.23 10.14 -29.21
N ALA A 188 -6.76 9.17 -29.94
CA ALA A 188 -7.05 7.78 -29.59
C ALA A 188 -6.44 7.23 -28.30
N ALA A 189 -7.27 6.50 -27.56
CA ALA A 189 -6.91 5.59 -26.47
C ALA A 189 -5.93 4.49 -26.93
N GLY A 190 -4.66 4.84 -27.08
CA GLY A 190 -3.55 3.95 -27.37
C GLY A 190 -2.62 3.86 -26.15
N SER A 191 -2.66 2.72 -25.46
CA SER A 191 -1.63 2.24 -24.53
C SER A 191 -1.08 3.26 -23.52
N ALA A 192 -1.96 3.92 -22.76
CA ALA A 192 -1.58 4.86 -21.70
C ALA A 192 -1.27 4.13 -20.38
N GLY A 193 -0.04 4.26 -19.91
CA GLY A 193 0.38 4.13 -18.50
C GLY A 193 0.09 2.80 -17.83
N GLY A 194 0.98 1.82 -17.99
CA GLY A 194 0.95 0.52 -17.28
C GLY A 194 1.31 0.63 -15.79
N GLY A 195 0.64 1.51 -15.06
CA GLY A 195 0.74 1.56 -13.60
C GLY A 195 0.18 0.29 -12.96
N GLU A 196 0.57 0.07 -11.71
CA GLU A 196 0.02 -1.01 -10.90
C GLU A 196 -1.51 -0.89 -10.79
N ARG A 197 -2.20 -2.01 -10.94
CA ARG A 197 -3.65 -2.11 -10.77
C ARG A 197 -3.96 -3.11 -9.67
N ALA A 198 -4.79 -2.69 -8.73
CA ALA A 198 -5.23 -3.50 -7.61
C ALA A 198 -6.75 -3.38 -7.42
N VAL A 199 -7.32 -4.34 -6.72
CA VAL A 199 -8.68 -4.26 -6.20
C VAL A 199 -8.59 -4.16 -4.69
N LEU A 200 -9.09 -3.07 -4.12
CA LEU A 200 -9.21 -2.90 -2.68
C LEU A 200 -10.63 -3.23 -2.21
N THR A 201 -10.71 -3.97 -1.11
CA THR A 201 -11.95 -4.33 -0.41
C THR A 201 -11.97 -3.63 0.94
N PHE A 202 -12.93 -2.72 1.09
CA PHE A 202 -13.19 -1.98 2.32
C PHE A 202 -14.35 -2.62 3.06
N VAL A 203 -14.17 -2.83 4.36
CA VAL A 203 -15.26 -3.14 5.28
C VAL A 203 -15.51 -1.89 6.11
N LEU A 204 -16.75 -1.40 6.09
CA LEU A 204 -17.16 -0.24 6.86
C LEU A 204 -18.23 -0.59 7.88
N GLU A 205 -18.19 0.09 9.02
CA GLU A 205 -19.16 0.00 10.11
C GLU A 205 -19.66 1.40 10.46
N CYS A 206 -20.97 1.60 10.49
CA CYS A 206 -21.60 2.85 10.89
C CYS A 206 -21.74 2.90 12.41
N ARG A 207 -21.20 3.94 13.04
CA ARG A 207 -21.32 4.15 14.49
C ARG A 207 -22.05 5.43 14.81
N GLU A 208 -22.81 5.37 15.90
CA GLU A 208 -23.38 6.54 16.55
C GLU A 208 -22.28 7.23 17.36
N MET A 209 -21.97 8.47 17.01
CA MET A 209 -21.00 9.30 17.72
C MET A 209 -21.67 10.55 18.27
N LEU A 210 -21.24 10.96 19.46
CA LEU A 210 -21.66 12.21 20.05
C LEU A 210 -20.79 13.34 19.51
N SER A 211 -21.39 14.21 18.71
CA SER A 211 -20.72 15.37 18.17
C SER A 211 -20.71 16.50 19.20
N PRO A 212 -19.53 17.02 19.60
CA PRO A 212 -19.42 18.07 20.60
C PRO A 212 -19.80 19.42 20.01
N HIS A 213 -21.10 19.64 19.77
CA HIS A 213 -21.61 20.95 19.45
C HIS A 213 -21.82 21.75 20.75
N TYR A 214 -21.17 22.91 20.83
CA TYR A 214 -21.22 23.82 21.97
C TYR A 214 -22.69 24.24 22.23
N ARG A 215 -23.36 23.52 23.15
CA ARG A 215 -24.73 23.69 23.72
C ARG A 215 -25.77 22.58 23.44
N SER A 216 -25.49 21.58 22.60
CA SER A 216 -26.38 20.41 22.46
C SER A 216 -25.61 19.20 21.96
N ALA A 217 -25.68 18.07 22.68
CA ALA A 217 -25.16 16.81 22.16
C ALA A 217 -26.04 16.38 20.98
N ARG A 218 -25.42 16.21 19.80
CA ARG A 218 -26.07 15.65 18.61
C ARG A 218 -25.49 14.27 18.37
N ILE A 219 -26.37 13.29 18.11
CA ILE A 219 -25.95 11.98 17.63
C ILE A 219 -25.72 12.13 16.12
N ASP A 220 -24.49 11.92 15.71
CA ASP A 220 -24.10 11.82 14.31
C ASP A 220 -23.79 10.36 13.99
N TYR A 221 -24.11 9.93 12.77
CA TYR A 221 -23.81 8.60 12.27
C TYR A 221 -22.59 8.70 11.37
N VAL A 222 -21.51 8.01 11.72
CA VAL A 222 -20.25 8.06 10.99
C VAL A 222 -19.85 6.66 10.55
N TRP A 223 -19.61 6.49 9.26
CA TRP A 223 -19.04 5.28 8.71
C TRP A 223 -17.53 5.25 8.96
N GLN A 224 -17.06 4.21 9.63
CA GLN A 224 -15.66 3.97 9.93
C GLN A 224 -15.13 2.75 9.16
N VAL A 225 -13.88 2.83 8.72
CA VAL A 225 -13.15 1.77 8.02
C VAL A 225 -12.58 0.79 9.04
N VAL A 226 -13.18 -0.40 9.11
CA VAL A 226 -12.75 -1.45 10.05
C VAL A 226 -11.73 -2.40 9.43
N SER A 227 -11.67 -2.49 8.10
CA SER A 227 -10.65 -3.26 7.39
C SER A 227 -10.49 -2.77 5.96
N VAL A 228 -9.25 -2.77 5.48
CA VAL A 228 -8.89 -2.61 4.07
C VAL A 228 -7.96 -3.74 3.68
N THR A 229 -8.32 -4.47 2.64
CA THR A 229 -7.48 -5.51 2.04
C THR A 229 -7.38 -5.28 0.55
N GLY A 230 -6.31 -5.77 -0.08
CA GLY A 230 -6.14 -5.67 -1.52
C GLY A 230 -5.66 -6.95 -2.18
N GLU A 231 -5.89 -7.00 -3.48
CA GLU A 231 -5.41 -8.06 -4.37
C GLU A 231 -4.98 -7.45 -5.70
N ALA A 232 -4.02 -8.10 -6.38
CA ALA A 232 -3.61 -7.71 -7.71
C ALA A 232 -4.79 -7.84 -8.71
N ASP A 233 -4.94 -6.90 -9.64
CA ASP A 233 -5.95 -7.00 -10.70
C ASP A 233 -5.63 -8.21 -11.61
N PRO A 234 -6.45 -9.28 -11.59
CA PRO A 234 -6.15 -10.49 -12.36
C PRO A 234 -6.16 -10.21 -13.86
N ALA A 235 -6.93 -9.22 -14.33
CA ALA A 235 -6.94 -8.85 -15.74
C ALA A 235 -5.60 -8.25 -16.18
N ALA A 236 -4.95 -7.46 -15.30
CA ALA A 236 -3.64 -6.90 -15.56
C ALA A 236 -2.56 -8.00 -15.64
N LEU A 237 -2.60 -8.95 -14.70
CA LEU A 237 -1.68 -10.10 -14.70
C LEU A 237 -1.86 -11.00 -15.93
N GLN A 238 -3.10 -11.28 -16.33
CA GLN A 238 -3.38 -12.12 -17.49
C GLN A 238 -2.93 -11.44 -18.80
N GLN A 239 -3.13 -10.13 -18.94
CA GLN A 239 -2.63 -9.38 -20.09
C GLN A 239 -1.10 -9.42 -20.20
N HIS A 240 -0.40 -9.33 -19.07
CA HIS A 240 1.05 -9.50 -19.03
C HIS A 240 1.48 -10.90 -19.50
N GLN A 241 0.83 -11.97 -19.00
CA GLN A 241 1.10 -13.34 -19.44
C GLN A 241 0.88 -13.54 -20.95
N LEU A 242 -0.18 -12.94 -21.50
CA LEU A 242 -0.46 -13.00 -22.94
C LEU A 242 0.63 -12.29 -23.77
N HIS A 243 1.14 -11.15 -23.31
CA HIS A 243 2.25 -10.47 -24.00
C HIS A 243 3.53 -11.32 -24.03
N LEU A 244 3.87 -12.01 -22.95
CA LEU A 244 5.02 -12.92 -22.92
C LEU A 244 4.82 -14.13 -23.85
N ARG A 245 3.59 -14.67 -23.92
CA ARG A 245 3.28 -15.84 -24.77
C ARG A 245 3.21 -15.49 -26.26
N GLY A 246 2.79 -14.27 -26.60
CA GLY A 246 2.71 -13.77 -27.98
C GLY A 246 4.05 -13.54 -28.67
N GLY A 247 5.15 -13.47 -27.91
CA GLY A 247 6.52 -13.34 -28.44
C GLY A 247 7.17 -14.65 -28.89
N GLY A 248 6.55 -15.81 -28.61
CA GLY A 248 7.07 -17.13 -28.98
C GLY A 248 6.24 -17.77 -30.09
N GLY A 249 6.70 -17.64 -31.34
CA GLY A 249 6.11 -18.36 -32.48
C GLY A 249 6.17 -19.88 -32.28
N GLY A 250 5.03 -20.49 -32.02
CA GLY A 250 4.90 -21.93 -31.82
C GLY A 250 3.50 -22.42 -32.18
N SER A 251 3.31 -22.70 -33.47
CA SER A 251 2.17 -23.43 -34.01
C SER A 251 2.10 -24.83 -33.38
N GLY A 252 0.99 -25.15 -32.73
CA GLY A 252 0.74 -26.45 -32.12
C GLY A 252 -0.75 -26.74 -32.06
N ALA A 253 -1.28 -27.26 -33.17
CA ALA A 253 -2.62 -27.81 -33.26
C ALA A 253 -2.75 -29.10 -32.44
N GLY A 254 -3.88 -29.29 -31.76
CA GLY A 254 -4.22 -30.56 -31.12
C GLY A 254 -5.56 -30.50 -30.38
N GLY A 255 -6.64 -30.86 -31.08
CA GLY A 255 -7.96 -31.11 -30.48
C GLY A 255 -8.13 -32.57 -30.03
N GLY A 256 -9.16 -32.83 -29.21
CA GLY A 256 -9.71 -34.18 -29.06
C GLY A 256 -10.28 -34.57 -27.68
N ALA A 257 -11.55 -34.22 -27.45
CA ALA A 257 -12.65 -34.98 -26.82
C ALA A 257 -12.44 -36.01 -25.66
N ALA A 258 -13.08 -35.70 -24.53
CA ALA A 258 -14.12 -36.46 -23.77
C ALA A 258 -14.05 -38.00 -23.57
N ALA A 259 -14.05 -38.44 -22.30
CA ALA A 259 -15.08 -39.29 -21.64
C ALA A 259 -14.53 -40.00 -20.38
N GLY A 260 -15.25 -39.93 -19.25
CA GLY A 260 -14.95 -40.77 -18.06
C GLY A 260 -15.34 -40.16 -16.72
N GLN A 261 -16.63 -39.82 -16.51
CA GLN A 261 -17.14 -39.40 -15.22
C GLN A 261 -17.69 -40.61 -14.44
N GLY A 262 -17.33 -40.69 -13.16
CA GLY A 262 -18.02 -41.55 -12.19
C GLY A 262 -17.09 -42.45 -11.38
N GLN A 263 -16.18 -41.86 -10.58
CA GLN A 263 -15.65 -42.43 -9.31
C GLN A 263 -14.58 -41.57 -8.62
N GLN A 264 -14.16 -40.42 -9.18
CA GLN A 264 -13.10 -39.56 -8.60
C GLN A 264 -13.58 -38.47 -7.59
N GLN A 265 -14.88 -38.33 -7.32
CA GLN A 265 -15.40 -37.20 -6.52
C GLN A 265 -15.14 -37.26 -5.01
N GLN A 266 -14.68 -38.38 -4.44
CA GLN A 266 -14.39 -38.49 -2.99
C GLN A 266 -12.90 -38.46 -2.62
N GLN A 267 -11.99 -38.55 -3.59
CA GLN A 267 -10.55 -38.32 -3.35
C GLN A 267 -10.07 -36.93 -3.78
N GLN A 268 -10.88 -36.17 -4.54
CA GLN A 268 -10.56 -34.78 -4.92
C GLN A 268 -10.73 -33.77 -3.76
N GLN A 269 -11.66 -34.00 -2.82
CA GLN A 269 -11.93 -33.05 -1.73
C GLN A 269 -10.84 -33.00 -0.63
N GLN A 270 -9.79 -33.82 -0.71
CA GLN A 270 -8.61 -33.75 0.19
C GLN A 270 -7.32 -33.31 -0.54
N GLN A 271 -7.42 -32.96 -1.82
CA GLN A 271 -6.33 -32.36 -2.62
C GLN A 271 -6.64 -30.93 -3.09
N GLU A 272 -7.82 -30.37 -2.76
CA GLU A 272 -8.26 -28.99 -3.07
C GLU A 272 -7.68 -27.93 -2.11
N GLY A 273 -6.43 -28.13 -1.66
CA GLY A 273 -5.61 -27.11 -0.99
C GLY A 273 -4.38 -26.73 -1.81
N GLN A 274 -4.31 -27.17 -3.07
CA GLN A 274 -3.32 -26.71 -4.02
C GLN A 274 -3.97 -25.54 -4.76
N GLU A 275 -3.77 -24.34 -4.21
CA GLU A 275 -4.14 -23.10 -4.88
C GLU A 275 -3.44 -23.08 -6.25
N ASP A 276 -4.20 -23.43 -7.29
CA ASP A 276 -3.89 -23.24 -8.69
C ASP A 276 -3.90 -21.74 -8.97
N TRP A 277 -2.91 -21.03 -8.42
CA TRP A 277 -2.60 -19.68 -8.84
C TRP A 277 -2.09 -19.80 -10.27
N GLY A 278 -2.96 -19.43 -11.23
CA GLY A 278 -2.64 -19.38 -12.64
C GLY A 278 -1.23 -18.85 -12.87
N GLU A 279 -0.46 -19.60 -13.64
CA GLU A 279 0.95 -19.39 -14.01
C GLU A 279 1.57 -18.05 -13.52
N HIS A 280 2.35 -18.10 -12.43
CA HIS A 280 3.04 -16.91 -11.92
C HIS A 280 3.83 -16.16 -13.01
N PRO A 281 3.96 -14.83 -12.92
CA PRO A 281 4.74 -14.07 -13.90
C PRO A 281 6.18 -14.60 -13.96
N ARG A 282 6.72 -14.68 -15.18
CA ARG A 282 8.07 -15.22 -15.42
C ARG A 282 9.16 -14.15 -15.48
N GLY A 283 8.79 -12.88 -15.32
CA GLY A 283 9.72 -11.77 -15.37
C GLY A 283 9.13 -10.48 -14.79
N PRO A 284 10.00 -9.47 -14.59
CA PRO A 284 9.62 -8.19 -14.01
C PRO A 284 8.70 -7.42 -14.96
N HIS A 285 7.71 -6.74 -14.40
CA HIS A 285 6.83 -5.83 -15.14
C HIS A 285 6.21 -4.80 -14.21
N PRO A 286 5.96 -3.54 -14.64
CA PRO A 286 5.45 -2.48 -13.75
C PRO A 286 4.06 -2.76 -13.17
N CYS A 287 3.25 -3.59 -13.83
CA CYS A 287 1.93 -4.00 -13.32
C CYS A 287 1.98 -5.16 -12.31
N VAL A 288 3.17 -5.74 -12.05
CA VAL A 288 3.34 -6.85 -11.11
C VAL A 288 3.71 -6.28 -9.74
N PRO A 289 2.83 -6.42 -8.73
CA PRO A 289 3.11 -5.92 -7.39
C PRO A 289 4.15 -6.80 -6.67
N PRO A 290 4.84 -6.29 -5.64
CA PRO A 290 5.95 -6.97 -5.00
C PRO A 290 5.53 -8.28 -4.30
N GLU A 291 4.29 -8.38 -3.80
CA GLU A 291 3.75 -9.63 -3.24
C GLU A 291 3.74 -10.74 -4.29
N VAL A 292 3.38 -10.39 -5.53
CA VAL A 292 3.33 -11.33 -6.65
C VAL A 292 4.74 -11.68 -7.11
N VAL A 293 5.70 -10.74 -7.03
CA VAL A 293 7.13 -11.01 -7.29
C VAL A 293 7.67 -12.05 -6.30
N VAL A 294 7.42 -11.88 -5.00
CA VAL A 294 7.87 -12.85 -3.98
C VAL A 294 7.21 -14.21 -4.18
N ALA A 295 5.89 -14.23 -4.44
CA ALA A 295 5.19 -15.47 -4.75
C ALA A 295 5.76 -16.18 -5.99
N ALA A 296 6.07 -15.43 -7.05
CA ALA A 296 6.68 -15.96 -8.26
C ALA A 296 8.08 -16.53 -8.00
N GLN A 297 8.93 -15.84 -7.23
CA GLN A 297 10.24 -16.37 -6.85
C GLN A 297 10.13 -17.63 -5.99
N LEU A 298 9.23 -17.68 -5.02
CA LEU A 298 9.00 -18.89 -4.21
C LEU A 298 8.53 -20.06 -5.09
N ALA A 299 7.59 -19.83 -6.01
CA ALA A 299 7.15 -20.85 -6.95
C ALA A 299 8.30 -21.35 -7.84
N ALA A 300 9.14 -20.44 -8.37
CA ALA A 300 10.31 -20.78 -9.16
C ALA A 300 11.36 -21.56 -8.35
N LEU A 301 11.63 -21.15 -7.10
CA LEU A 301 12.53 -21.88 -6.19
C LEU A 301 12.03 -23.30 -5.90
N LYS A 302 10.70 -23.47 -5.73
CA LYS A 302 10.09 -24.80 -5.56
C LYS A 302 10.32 -25.70 -6.78
N ALA A 303 10.28 -25.12 -7.98
CA ALA A 303 10.50 -25.79 -9.27
C ALA A 303 11.99 -25.90 -9.67
N GLU A 304 12.92 -25.35 -8.88
CA GLU A 304 14.34 -25.20 -9.22
C GLU A 304 14.61 -24.39 -10.50
N ASP A 305 13.72 -23.47 -10.83
CA ASP A 305 13.87 -22.56 -11.97
C ASP A 305 14.70 -21.32 -11.55
N ALA A 306 16.02 -21.49 -11.51
CA ALA A 306 16.94 -20.41 -11.18
C ALA A 306 16.86 -19.22 -12.16
N ALA A 307 16.46 -19.46 -13.42
CA ALA A 307 16.38 -18.40 -14.42
C ALA A 307 15.25 -17.42 -14.10
N THR A 308 14.07 -17.92 -13.74
CA THR A 308 12.94 -17.07 -13.31
C THR A 308 13.27 -16.32 -12.01
N VAL A 309 13.90 -16.98 -11.03
CA VAL A 309 14.32 -16.29 -9.79
C VAL A 309 15.29 -15.16 -10.10
N PHE A 310 16.29 -15.42 -10.94
CA PHE A 310 17.30 -14.44 -11.35
C PHE A 310 16.70 -13.29 -12.17
N ALA A 311 15.69 -13.55 -13.01
CA ALA A 311 15.01 -12.51 -13.79
C ALA A 311 14.34 -11.44 -12.89
N PHE A 312 13.92 -11.81 -11.69
CA PHE A 312 13.37 -10.87 -10.70
C PHE A 312 14.43 -10.21 -9.81
N ALA A 313 15.70 -10.61 -9.87
CA ALA A 313 16.76 -9.97 -9.08
C ALA A 313 17.07 -8.58 -9.65
N SER A 314 17.17 -7.56 -8.79
CA SER A 314 17.48 -6.19 -9.23
C SER A 314 18.85 -6.12 -9.91
N PRO A 315 19.12 -5.14 -10.79
CA PRO A 315 20.41 -5.00 -11.45
C PRO A 315 21.59 -4.95 -10.47
N SER A 316 21.41 -4.28 -9.32
CA SER A 316 22.39 -4.24 -8.23
C SER A 316 22.63 -5.64 -7.64
N ASN A 317 21.57 -6.39 -7.35
CA ASN A 317 21.67 -7.75 -6.84
C ASN A 317 22.32 -8.72 -7.86
N GLN A 318 22.01 -8.59 -9.14
CA GLN A 318 22.65 -9.35 -10.22
C GLN A 318 24.15 -9.05 -10.31
N ALA A 319 24.56 -7.79 -10.15
CA ALA A 319 25.97 -7.42 -10.14
C ALA A 319 26.75 -8.09 -8.99
N VAL A 320 26.12 -8.27 -7.83
CA VAL A 320 26.74 -8.93 -6.65
C VAL A 320 26.75 -10.46 -6.76
N THR A 321 25.62 -11.05 -7.17
CA THR A 321 25.45 -12.50 -7.29
C THR A 321 26.10 -13.09 -8.55
N GLY A 322 26.40 -12.24 -9.53
CA GLY A 322 27.07 -12.60 -10.77
C GLY A 322 26.13 -13.27 -11.78
N PRO A 323 26.68 -13.86 -12.86
CA PRO A 323 25.86 -14.43 -13.93
C PRO A 323 25.01 -15.61 -13.44
N LEU A 324 23.99 -15.96 -14.22
CA LEU A 324 22.98 -16.98 -13.89
C LEU A 324 23.59 -18.31 -13.41
N GLU A 325 24.69 -18.78 -14.00
CA GLU A 325 25.33 -20.03 -13.61
C GLU A 325 25.91 -19.95 -12.19
N ARG A 326 26.49 -18.81 -11.84
CA ARG A 326 27.02 -18.56 -10.49
C ARG A 326 25.87 -18.43 -9.48
N PHE A 327 24.80 -17.74 -9.87
CA PHE A 327 23.60 -17.61 -9.05
C PHE A 327 22.95 -18.98 -8.78
N ALA A 328 22.80 -19.83 -9.79
CA ALA A 328 22.26 -21.17 -9.63
C ALA A 328 23.13 -22.03 -8.70
N ALA A 329 24.46 -21.88 -8.77
CA ALA A 329 25.37 -22.53 -7.82
C ALA A 329 25.19 -21.99 -6.38
N LEU A 330 24.94 -20.68 -6.20
CA LEU A 330 24.69 -20.05 -4.90
C LEU A 330 23.46 -20.62 -4.20
N LEU A 331 22.39 -20.95 -4.94
CA LEU A 331 21.18 -21.56 -4.37
C LEU A 331 21.43 -22.93 -3.71
N ASN A 332 22.54 -23.60 -4.04
CA ASN A 332 22.93 -24.87 -3.42
C ASN A 332 23.66 -24.69 -2.07
N ASN A 333 24.00 -23.46 -1.68
CA ASN A 333 24.60 -23.16 -0.37
C ASN A 333 23.63 -23.58 0.76
N PRO A 334 24.09 -24.19 1.86
CA PRO A 334 23.26 -24.55 3.02
C PRO A 334 22.26 -23.48 3.49
N MET A 335 22.58 -22.20 3.34
CA MET A 335 21.67 -21.09 3.70
C MET A 335 20.44 -21.00 2.79
N TYR A 336 20.56 -21.28 1.49
CA TYR A 336 19.49 -21.12 0.50
C TYR A 336 18.90 -22.44 0.02
N ARG A 337 19.64 -23.54 0.18
CA ARG A 337 19.22 -24.89 -0.19
C ARG A 337 17.81 -25.26 0.33
N PRO A 338 17.39 -24.89 1.56
CA PRO A 338 16.04 -25.18 2.03
C PRO A 338 14.92 -24.52 1.19
N LEU A 339 15.20 -23.43 0.48
CA LEU A 339 14.25 -22.78 -0.43
C LEU A 339 13.95 -23.64 -1.67
N LEU A 340 14.92 -24.45 -2.10
CA LEU A 340 14.76 -25.34 -3.25
C LEU A 340 13.89 -26.54 -2.88
N ARG A 341 12.90 -26.85 -3.72
CA ARG A 341 11.96 -27.97 -3.53
C ARG A 341 11.29 -27.97 -2.14
N HIS A 342 11.08 -26.80 -1.55
CA HIS A 342 10.41 -26.71 -0.26
C HIS A 342 8.98 -27.29 -0.34
N ARG A 343 8.47 -27.75 0.80
CA ARG A 343 7.12 -28.34 0.88
C ARG A 343 6.06 -27.26 0.86
N THR A 344 6.21 -26.30 1.76
CA THR A 344 5.32 -25.15 1.90
C THR A 344 6.13 -23.88 2.05
N ALA A 345 5.66 -22.81 1.42
CA ALA A 345 6.09 -21.45 1.68
C ALA A 345 4.83 -20.62 1.89
N ALA A 346 4.81 -19.82 2.95
CA ALA A 346 3.69 -18.95 3.25
C ALA A 346 4.20 -17.56 3.67
N PRO A 347 3.56 -16.47 3.20
CA PRO A 347 3.83 -15.15 3.72
C PRO A 347 3.52 -15.15 5.22
N TYR A 348 4.40 -14.54 6.00
CA TYR A 348 4.23 -14.38 7.45
C TYR A 348 4.04 -12.92 7.82
N ARG A 349 4.77 -12.01 7.19
CA ARG A 349 4.61 -10.55 7.36
C ARG A 349 4.90 -9.87 6.04
N ARG A 350 4.08 -8.87 5.69
CA ARG A 350 4.27 -8.00 4.53
C ARG A 350 4.25 -6.56 5.04
N LYS A 351 5.14 -5.72 4.55
CA LYS A 351 5.20 -4.31 4.95
C LYS A 351 5.72 -3.47 3.80
N MET A 352 5.00 -2.38 3.51
CA MET A 352 5.51 -1.32 2.67
C MET A 352 6.37 -0.39 3.53
N LEU A 353 7.63 -0.17 3.12
CA LEU A 353 8.57 0.67 3.85
C LEU A 353 8.56 2.12 3.31
N SER A 354 8.31 2.27 2.01
CA SER A 354 8.09 3.53 1.30
C SER A 354 7.34 3.25 -0.01
N ALA A 355 7.03 4.27 -0.82
CA ALA A 355 6.44 4.10 -2.15
C ALA A 355 7.27 3.19 -3.08
N SER A 356 8.58 3.08 -2.84
CA SER A 356 9.54 2.36 -3.68
C SER A 356 10.26 1.21 -2.97
N ARG A 357 9.97 0.93 -1.69
CA ARG A 357 10.62 -0.15 -0.92
C ARG A 357 9.61 -1.02 -0.21
N TYR A 358 9.79 -2.34 -0.35
CA TYR A 358 8.90 -3.35 0.18
C TYR A 358 9.69 -4.46 0.88
N SER A 359 9.09 -5.04 1.92
CA SER A 359 9.65 -6.19 2.62
C SER A 359 8.61 -7.27 2.87
N GLU A 360 9.01 -8.53 2.67
CA GLU A 360 8.19 -9.69 2.96
C GLU A 360 8.97 -10.76 3.72
N VAL A 361 8.42 -11.17 4.86
CA VAL A 361 8.91 -12.31 5.62
C VAL A 361 8.11 -13.53 5.24
N ALA A 362 8.78 -14.57 4.77
CA ALA A 362 8.15 -15.85 4.42
C ALA A 362 8.65 -16.98 5.32
N LYS A 363 7.72 -17.84 5.73
CA LYS A 363 8.01 -19.10 6.43
C LYS A 363 8.08 -20.22 5.40
N VAL A 364 9.20 -20.92 5.38
CA VAL A 364 9.48 -22.00 4.44
C VAL A 364 9.75 -23.28 5.21
N VAL A 365 9.00 -24.34 4.88
CA VAL A 365 9.19 -25.66 5.45
C VAL A 365 9.83 -26.57 4.42
N SER A 366 10.96 -27.17 4.78
CA SER A 366 11.77 -27.96 3.85
C SER A 366 12.40 -29.18 4.51
N ASP A 367 12.56 -30.23 3.74
CA ASP A 367 13.42 -31.39 4.03
C ASP A 367 14.70 -31.37 3.16
N ASN A 368 14.85 -30.40 2.27
CA ASN A 368 16.01 -30.26 1.41
C ASN A 368 17.19 -29.56 2.11
N THR A 369 17.53 -30.02 3.31
CA THR A 369 18.59 -29.43 4.14
C THR A 369 19.86 -30.26 4.17
N GLY A 370 19.78 -31.51 3.70
CA GLY A 370 20.83 -32.51 3.92
C GLY A 370 20.79 -33.16 5.31
N MET A 371 19.77 -32.86 6.12
CA MET A 371 19.48 -33.51 7.41
C MET A 371 18.25 -34.42 7.27
N ASP A 372 18.17 -35.46 8.09
CA ASP A 372 17.01 -36.38 8.14
C ASP A 372 15.77 -35.75 8.82
N THR A 373 15.87 -34.50 9.27
CA THR A 373 14.81 -33.77 9.93
C THR A 373 14.29 -32.62 9.08
N ARG A 374 13.00 -32.37 9.18
CA ARG A 374 12.35 -31.24 8.55
C ARG A 374 12.72 -29.96 9.29
N VAL A 375 12.89 -28.87 8.57
CA VAL A 375 13.13 -27.54 9.14
C VAL A 375 12.04 -26.57 8.72
N GLU A 376 11.77 -25.63 9.61
CA GLU A 376 11.09 -24.37 9.32
C GLU A 376 12.14 -23.26 9.30
N MET A 377 12.20 -22.53 8.20
CA MET A 377 13.10 -21.39 8.00
C MET A 377 12.27 -20.13 7.80
N VAL A 378 12.75 -19.01 8.32
CA VAL A 378 12.15 -17.69 8.14
C VAL A 378 13.11 -16.87 7.32
N TYR A 379 12.66 -16.41 6.16
CA TYR A 379 13.46 -15.59 5.25
C TYR A 379 12.82 -14.21 5.08
N LEU A 380 13.66 -13.19 4.91
CA LEU A 380 13.26 -11.82 4.58
C LEU A 380 13.63 -11.54 3.12
N TRP A 381 12.63 -11.18 2.33
CA TRP A 381 12.75 -10.58 1.01
C TRP A 381 12.74 -9.06 1.13
N GLU A 382 13.69 -8.42 0.46
CA GLU A 382 13.75 -6.96 0.31
C GLU A 382 13.63 -6.63 -1.18
N LEU A 383 12.70 -5.74 -1.50
CA LEU A 383 12.39 -5.33 -2.87
C LEU A 383 12.46 -3.81 -2.99
N SER A 384 12.94 -3.36 -4.14
CA SER A 384 12.82 -1.98 -4.58
C SER A 384 12.09 -1.88 -5.92
N LYS A 385 11.29 -0.82 -6.06
CA LYS A 385 10.74 -0.39 -7.33
C LYS A 385 11.84 0.34 -8.09
N GLN A 386 12.16 -0.12 -9.29
CA GLN A 386 13.31 0.42 -10.02
C GLN A 386 12.99 1.79 -10.64
N GLY A 387 13.91 2.74 -10.50
CA GLY A 387 13.80 4.07 -11.11
C GLY A 387 14.18 4.12 -12.60
N PRO A 388 14.16 5.32 -13.21
CA PRO A 388 14.41 5.50 -14.65
C PRO A 388 15.77 5.00 -15.14
N ALA A 389 16.80 5.05 -14.29
CA ALA A 389 18.15 4.58 -14.60
C ALA A 389 18.23 3.05 -14.84
N ALA A 390 17.20 2.28 -14.45
CA ALA A 390 17.16 0.83 -14.63
C ALA A 390 16.72 0.38 -16.04
N GLY A 391 16.47 1.33 -16.96
CA GLY A 391 16.16 1.06 -18.37
C GLY A 391 14.90 0.20 -18.53
N PRO A 392 14.97 -1.02 -19.10
CA PRO A 392 13.78 -1.85 -19.34
C PRO A 392 13.05 -2.29 -18.06
N PHE A 393 13.69 -2.12 -16.90
CA PHE A 393 13.11 -2.47 -15.61
C PHE A 393 12.47 -1.30 -14.89
N GLU A 394 12.48 -0.09 -15.46
CA GLU A 394 11.83 1.08 -14.88
C GLU A 394 10.40 0.77 -14.42
N GLY A 395 10.07 1.17 -13.19
CA GLY A 395 8.78 0.94 -12.55
C GLY A 395 8.51 -0.50 -12.10
N CYS A 396 9.41 -1.45 -12.36
CA CYS A 396 9.25 -2.84 -11.92
C CYS A 396 9.67 -3.02 -10.47
N TRP A 397 8.93 -3.82 -9.71
CA TRP A 397 9.39 -4.35 -8.43
C TRP A 397 10.41 -5.46 -8.66
N MET A 398 11.59 -5.36 -8.05
CA MET A 398 12.67 -6.33 -8.17
C MET A 398 13.31 -6.61 -6.82
N VAL A 399 13.91 -7.80 -6.68
CA VAL A 399 14.47 -8.30 -5.42
C VAL A 399 15.91 -7.85 -5.25
N ASP A 400 16.14 -7.06 -4.21
CA ASP A 400 17.46 -6.58 -3.82
C ASP A 400 18.21 -7.63 -3.00
N GLY A 401 17.50 -8.42 -2.21
CA GLY A 401 18.11 -9.43 -1.36
C GLY A 401 17.13 -10.40 -0.74
N VAL A 402 17.67 -11.56 -0.35
CA VAL A 402 16.98 -12.56 0.47
C VAL A 402 17.92 -12.97 1.59
N SER A 403 17.47 -12.86 2.84
CA SER A 403 18.29 -13.20 4.00
C SER A 403 17.57 -14.18 4.93
N LEU A 404 18.33 -15.08 5.56
CA LEU A 404 17.81 -15.99 6.57
C LEU A 404 17.70 -15.25 7.91
N VAL A 405 16.49 -15.20 8.48
CA VAL A 405 16.19 -14.55 9.76
C VAL A 405 16.25 -15.54 10.91
N ALA A 406 15.64 -16.71 10.74
CA ALA A 406 15.57 -17.72 11.78
C ALA A 406 15.42 -19.14 11.19
N ALA A 407 15.85 -20.13 11.96
CA ALA A 407 15.76 -21.54 11.61
C ALA A 407 15.31 -22.35 12.83
N LYS A 408 14.39 -23.29 12.62
CA LYS A 408 13.86 -24.18 13.66
C LYS A 408 13.73 -25.60 13.09
N VAL A 409 14.27 -26.57 13.81
CA VAL A 409 14.04 -27.99 13.50
C VAL A 409 12.63 -28.37 13.93
N LEU A 410 11.90 -29.04 13.04
CA LEU A 410 10.59 -29.62 13.31
C LEU A 410 10.79 -31.11 13.62
N ASN A 411 10.39 -31.50 14.84
CA ASN A 411 10.44 -32.88 15.31
C ASN A 411 9.23 -33.68 14.86
#